data_AF-Q5G1M2-F1
#
_entry.id   AF-Q5G1M2-F1
#
_cell.length_a   1.000
_cell.length_b   1.000
_cell.length_c   1.000
_cell.angle_alpha   90.00
_cell.angle_beta   90.00
_cell.angle_gamma   90.00
#
_symmetry.space_group_name_H-M   'P 1'
#
loop_
_entity.id
_entity.type
_entity.pdbx_description
1 polymer ?
#
loop_
_entity_poly.entity_id
_entity_poly.type
_entity_poly.pdbx_seq_one_letter_code
_entity_poly.pdbx_strand_id
1 'polypeptide(L)' 'GQESGNSIADVLYGRVNPGGKTPFTWGKTRASYGDYLHTEPNNGNGAPQDNFNEGVFIDYRRFDKYNETPIYEFGFGL' A
#
# COMPACT_ATOMS: atom_id res chain seq x y z
N GLY A 1 -2.91 12.36 13.66
CA GLY A 1 -3.22 13.76 14.01
C GLY A 1 -3.26 13.91 15.53
N GLN A 2 -3.58 15.10 16.04
CA GLN A 2 -3.59 15.38 17.49
C GLN A 2 -4.62 14.56 18.28
N GLU A 3 -5.75 14.20 17.65
CA GLU A 3 -6.86 13.45 18.28
C GLU A 3 -6.73 11.92 18.15
N SER A 4 -5.52 11.38 17.95
CA SER A 4 -5.34 9.95 17.67
C SER A 4 -5.91 9.05 18.76
N GLY A 5 -5.71 9.38 20.03
CA GLY A 5 -6.19 8.58 21.17
C GLY A 5 -7.71 8.59 21.28
N ASN A 6 -8.32 9.77 21.17
CA ASN A 6 -9.77 9.94 21.23
C ASN A 6 -10.46 9.20 20.06
N SER A 7 -9.94 9.37 18.84
CA SER A 7 -10.49 8.74 17.64
C SER A 7 -10.45 7.20 17.72
N ILE A 8 -9.36 6.63 18.25
CA ILE A 8 -9.25 5.18 18.45
C ILE A 8 -10.22 4.71 19.53
N ALA A 9 -10.31 5.44 20.65
CA ALA A 9 -11.22 5.09 21.75
C ALA A 9 -12.69 5.13 21.30
N ASP A 10 -13.08 6.07 20.43
CA ASP A 10 -14.45 6.15 19.92
C ASP A 10 -14.88 4.90 19.16
N VAL A 11 -13.96 4.31 18.38
CA VAL A 11 -14.20 3.04 17.67
C VAL A 11 -14.21 1.86 18.65
N LEU A 12 -13.19 1.76 19.52
CA LEU A 12 -13.05 0.64 20.45
C LEU A 12 -14.23 0.53 21.45
N TYR A 13 -14.77 1.66 21.88
CA TYR A 13 -15.89 1.72 22.81
C TYR A 13 -17.25 1.92 22.12
N GLY A 14 -17.32 1.77 20.79
CA GLY A 14 -18.57 1.77 20.03
C GLY A 14 -19.30 3.10 19.98
N ARG A 15 -18.64 4.21 20.31
CA ARG A 15 -19.17 5.57 20.08
C ARG A 15 -19.25 5.89 18.59
N VAL A 16 -18.39 5.25 17.80
CA VAL A 16 -18.41 5.27 16.32
C VAL A 16 -18.24 3.83 15.80
N ASN A 17 -19.09 3.41 14.85
CA ASN A 17 -18.92 2.14 14.15
C ASN A 17 -17.82 2.29 13.07
N PRO A 18 -16.78 1.42 13.04
CA PRO A 18 -15.73 1.53 12.03
C PRO A 18 -16.26 1.31 10.60
N GLY A 19 -16.14 2.34 9.75
CA GLY A 19 -16.53 2.30 8.34
C GLY A 19 -15.37 2.49 7.35
N GLY A 20 -14.12 2.51 7.85
CA GLY A 20 -12.94 2.68 7.02
C GLY A 20 -12.71 1.48 6.09
N LYS A 21 -12.32 1.76 4.86
CA LYS A 21 -11.85 0.76 3.89
C LYS A 21 -10.37 1.01 3.57
N THR A 22 -9.59 -0.05 3.34
CA THR A 22 -8.17 0.06 3.03
C THR A 22 -7.99 0.84 1.71
N PRO A 23 -7.22 1.94 1.69
CA PRO A 23 -7.00 2.70 0.46
C PRO A 23 -5.85 2.14 -0.40
N PHE A 24 -5.25 1.02 0.02
CA PHE A 24 -4.19 0.28 -0.67
C PHE A 24 -4.24 -1.19 -0.27
N THR A 25 -3.57 -2.04 -1.05
CA THR A 25 -3.51 -3.48 -0.83
C THR A 25 -2.52 -3.83 0.28
N TRP A 26 -2.83 -4.83 1.10
CA TRP A 26 -1.93 -5.44 2.09
C TRP A 26 -1.47 -6.80 1.58
N GLY A 27 -0.29 -6.86 0.98
CA GLY A 27 0.32 -8.06 0.43
C GLY A 27 1.02 -8.90 1.49
N LYS A 28 1.25 -10.18 1.16
CA LYS A 28 1.96 -11.12 2.05
C LYS A 28 3.43 -10.77 2.21
N THR A 29 4.05 -10.19 1.17
CA THR A 29 5.48 -9.89 1.15
C THR A 29 5.75 -8.57 0.42
N ARG A 30 6.92 -7.98 0.65
CA ARG A 30 7.36 -6.80 -0.10
C ARG A 30 7.52 -7.05 -1.59
N ALA A 31 7.89 -8.28 -1.97
CA ALA A 31 8.10 -8.66 -3.36
C ALA A 31 6.80 -8.69 -4.17
N SER A 32 5.66 -8.96 -3.51
CA SER A 32 4.33 -8.92 -4.12
C SER A 32 3.92 -7.55 -4.65
N TYR A 33 4.64 -6.48 -4.30
CA TYR A 33 4.38 -5.15 -4.86
C TYR A 33 5.22 -4.87 -6.11
N GLY A 34 6.30 -5.63 -6.38
CA GLY A 34 7.12 -5.52 -7.59
C GLY A 34 7.92 -4.24 -7.76
N ASP A 35 7.40 -3.10 -7.33
CA ASP A 35 8.00 -1.78 -7.50
C ASP A 35 9.06 -1.64 -6.43
N TYR A 36 10.34 -1.60 -6.79
CA TYR A 36 11.44 -1.44 -5.83
C TYR A 36 12.01 -0.04 -5.94
N LEU A 37 12.28 0.58 -4.79
CA LEU A 37 13.01 1.83 -4.76
C LEU A 37 14.44 1.60 -5.25
N HIS A 38 14.90 2.44 -6.16
CA HIS A 38 16.31 2.53 -6.49
C HIS A 38 17.04 3.24 -5.34
N THR A 39 17.72 2.48 -4.49
CA THR A 39 18.45 3.00 -3.33
C THR A 39 19.92 3.28 -3.62
N GLU A 40 20.42 2.81 -4.76
CA GLU A 40 21.83 2.93 -5.16
C GLU A 40 21.96 3.79 -6.44
N PRO A 41 23.07 4.53 -6.61
CA PRO A 41 23.34 5.25 -7.85
C PRO A 41 23.37 4.29 -9.04
N ASN A 42 22.56 4.58 -10.06
CA ASN A 42 22.47 3.75 -11.27
C ASN A 42 22.87 4.51 -12.56
N ASN A 43 23.39 5.73 -12.41
CA ASN A 43 23.82 6.60 -13.51
C ASN A 43 25.19 7.26 -13.23
N GLY A 44 26.09 6.52 -12.57
CA GLY A 44 27.39 7.05 -12.13
C GLY A 44 27.24 8.28 -11.23
N ASN A 45 27.90 9.38 -11.61
CA ASN A 45 27.77 10.69 -10.93
C ASN A 45 26.63 11.57 -11.50
N GLY A 46 25.89 11.07 -12.49
CA GLY A 46 24.72 11.73 -13.06
C GLY A 46 23.47 11.52 -12.19
N ALA A 47 22.36 12.14 -12.60
CA ALA A 47 21.07 11.97 -11.91
C ALA A 47 20.62 10.50 -11.98
N PRO A 48 20.24 9.87 -10.84
CA PRO A 48 19.63 8.53 -10.86
C PRO A 48 18.43 8.48 -11.79
N GLN A 49 18.31 7.39 -12.54
CA GLN A 49 17.18 7.17 -13.44
C GLN A 49 16.18 6.23 -12.78
N ASP A 50 14.90 6.54 -12.88
CA ASP A 50 13.81 5.72 -12.33
C ASP A 50 12.81 5.43 -13.43
N ASN A 51 12.80 4.18 -13.90
CA ASN A 51 12.01 3.75 -15.05
C ASN A 51 10.81 2.95 -14.57
N PHE A 52 9.62 3.52 -14.79
CA PHE A 52 8.33 2.97 -14.37
C PHE A 52 7.85 1.90 -15.37
N ASN A 53 8.60 0.80 -15.46
CA ASN A 53 8.37 -0.29 -16.41
C ASN A 53 7.09 -1.10 -16.08
N GLU A 54 6.62 -1.03 -14.85
CA GLU A 54 5.33 -1.55 -14.39
C GLU A 54 4.13 -0.84 -15.03
N GLY A 55 4.33 0.39 -15.53
CA GLY A 55 3.29 1.21 -16.12
C GLY A 55 2.15 1.46 -15.14
N VAL A 56 0.92 1.04 -15.49
CA VAL A 56 -0.27 1.25 -14.64
C VAL A 56 -0.46 0.17 -13.57
N PHE A 57 0.38 -0.87 -13.56
CA PHE A 57 0.22 -2.03 -12.69
C PHE A 57 0.87 -1.82 -11.33
N ILE A 58 0.37 -0.82 -10.60
CA ILE A 58 0.74 -0.51 -9.21
C ILE A 58 -0.36 -0.97 -8.25
N ASP A 59 0.04 -1.27 -7.00
CA ASP A 59 -0.86 -1.74 -5.93
C ASP A 59 -1.79 -2.88 -6.41
N TYR A 60 -3.10 -2.82 -6.16
CA TYR A 60 -4.05 -3.89 -6.44
C TYR A 60 -4.04 -4.35 -7.90
N ARG A 61 -3.79 -3.44 -8.86
CA ARG A 61 -3.72 -3.78 -10.28
C ARG A 61 -2.60 -4.78 -10.58
N ARG A 62 -1.50 -4.72 -9.82
CA ARG A 62 -0.42 -5.71 -9.90
C ARG A 62 -0.90 -7.05 -9.34
N PHE A 63 -1.47 -7.05 -8.14
CA PHE A 63 -1.96 -8.27 -7.50
C PHE A 63 -2.95 -9.00 -8.40
N ASP A 64 -3.89 -8.27 -9.01
CA ASP A 64 -4.84 -8.80 -9.98
C ASP A 64 -4.14 -9.35 -11.23
N LYS A 65 -3.18 -8.60 -11.82
CA LYS A 65 -2.43 -9.02 -13.01
C LYS A 65 -1.65 -10.32 -12.81
N TYR A 66 -1.03 -10.50 -11.64
CA TYR A 66 -0.20 -11.66 -11.33
C TYR A 66 -0.95 -12.76 -10.56
N ASN A 67 -2.26 -12.60 -10.36
CA ASN A 67 -3.10 -13.52 -9.61
C ASN A 67 -2.54 -13.82 -8.20
N GLU A 68 -2.00 -12.80 -7.54
CA GLU A 68 -1.50 -12.89 -6.17
C GLU A 68 -2.60 -12.51 -5.18
N THR A 69 -2.87 -13.35 -4.18
CA THR A 69 -3.90 -13.08 -3.17
C THR A 69 -3.37 -12.15 -2.07
N PRO A 70 -3.99 -10.98 -1.85
CA PRO A 70 -3.71 -10.12 -0.70
C PRO A 70 -4.06 -10.77 0.65
N ILE A 71 -3.54 -10.22 1.75
CA ILE A 71 -4.05 -10.46 3.10
C ILE A 71 -5.32 -9.63 3.32
N TYR A 72 -5.26 -8.34 2.96
CA TYR A 72 -6.42 -7.45 2.85
C TYR A 72 -6.32 -6.72 1.52
N GLU A 73 -7.29 -6.91 0.65
CA GLU A 73 -7.35 -6.29 -0.68
C GLU A 73 -7.62 -4.78 -0.59
N PHE A 74 -7.38 -4.06 -1.68
CA PHE A 74 -7.84 -2.69 -1.83
C PHE A 74 -9.36 -2.61 -1.64
N GLY A 75 -9.81 -1.69 -0.78
CA GLY A 75 -11.23 -1.52 -0.46
C GLY A 75 -11.76 -2.46 0.62
N PHE A 76 -10.92 -3.33 1.20
CA PHE A 76 -11.32 -4.19 2.31
C PHE A 76 -11.69 -3.38 3.56
N GLY A 77 -12.71 -3.84 4.29
CA GLY A 77 -13.02 -3.41 5.65
C GLY A 77 -14.11 -4.30 6.19
N LEU A 78 -14.10 -4.52 7.50
CA LEU A 78 -14.99 -5.44 8.20
C LEU A 78 -16.48 -5.07 8.05
#